data_AF-A0A7S2Y3M9-F1
#
_entry.id   AF-A0A7S2Y3M9-F1
#
_cell.length_a   1.000
_cell.length_b   1.000
_cell.length_c   1.000
_cell.angle_alpha   90.00
_cell.angle_beta   90.00
_cell.angle_gamma   90.00
#
_symmetry.space_group_name_H-M   'P 1'
#
loop_
_entity.id
_entity.type
_entity.pdbx_description
1 polymer ?
#
loop_
_entity_poly.entity_id
_entity_poly.type
_entity_poly.pdbx_seq_one_letter_code
_entity_poly.pdbx_strand_id
1 'polypeptide(L)'
;RSPHSVVLLDELEKGHGDVLNILLQIMEDGMLTDGKGRTVNFKNCILVMTSNVGSKRILEVGGAGGSYTEMSDVVKDELESAMKPELLNRIDEIVIFSPLGKTEL
;
A
#
# COMPACT_ATOMS: atom_id res chain seq x y z
N ARG A 1 6.10 -19.78 -15.55
CA ARG A 1 4.90 -19.05 -15.07
C ARG A 1 4.70 -19.43 -13.62
N SER A 2 4.63 -18.47 -12.70
CA SER A 2 4.30 -18.71 -11.30
C SER A 2 2.81 -18.37 -11.12
N PRO A 3 1.91 -19.37 -11.13
CA PRO A 3 0.46 -19.15 -11.12
C PRO A 3 -0.06 -18.55 -9.81
N HIS A 4 0.81 -18.46 -8.80
CA HIS A 4 0.61 -17.76 -7.55
C HIS A 4 1.89 -16.98 -7.26
N SER A 5 1.77 -15.67 -7.14
CA SER A 5 2.90 -14.81 -6.82
C SER A 5 2.49 -13.75 -5.82
N VAL A 6 3.44 -13.33 -5.00
CA VAL A 6 3.36 -12.11 -4.22
C VAL A 6 4.18 -11.06 -4.96
N VAL A 7 3.59 -9.91 -5.25
CA VAL A 7 4.28 -8.76 -5.84
C VAL A 7 4.37 -7.70 -4.76
N LEU A 8 5.58 -7.40 -4.33
CA LEU A 8 5.88 -6.33 -3.38
C LEU A 8 6.19 -5.05 -4.15
N LEU A 9 5.48 -3.99 -3.81
CA LEU A 9 5.70 -2.63 -4.28
C LEU A 9 6.13 -1.80 -3.08
N ASP A 10 7.37 -1.34 -3.09
CA ASP A 10 7.95 -0.63 -1.96
C ASP A 10 7.82 0.89 -2.15
N GLU A 11 7.59 1.61 -1.05
CA GLU A 11 7.54 3.07 -0.97
C GLU A 11 6.62 3.70 -2.04
N LEU A 12 5.36 3.26 -2.07
CA LEU A 12 4.38 3.63 -3.08
C LEU A 12 4.23 5.16 -3.22
N GLU A 13 4.42 5.92 -2.15
CA GLU A 13 4.32 7.38 -2.10
C GLU A 13 5.38 8.10 -2.94
N LYS A 14 6.48 7.42 -3.27
CA LYS A 14 7.54 7.96 -4.13
C LYS A 14 7.27 7.70 -5.61
N GLY A 15 6.26 6.90 -5.93
CA GLY A 15 5.90 6.54 -7.30
C GLY A 15 5.41 7.74 -8.10
N HIS A 16 5.88 7.85 -9.35
CA HIS A 16 5.34 8.85 -10.29
C HIS A 16 3.87 8.56 -10.59
N GLY A 17 3.08 9.60 -10.86
CA GLY A 17 1.63 9.46 -11.14
C GLY A 17 1.29 8.47 -12.24
N ASP A 18 2.14 8.35 -13.26
CA ASP A 18 1.96 7.37 -14.35
C ASP A 18 2.11 5.92 -13.87
N VAL A 19 2.99 5.66 -12.90
CA VAL A 19 3.14 4.34 -12.28
C VAL A 19 1.88 3.99 -11.50
N LEU A 20 1.34 4.96 -10.74
CA LEU A 20 0.10 4.78 -9.98
C LEU A 20 -1.09 4.50 -10.92
N ASN A 21 -1.15 5.15 -12.08
CA ASN A 21 -2.21 4.88 -13.07
C ASN A 21 -2.11 3.44 -13.64
N ILE A 22 -0.89 2.94 -13.87
CA ILE A 22 -0.68 1.54 -14.27
C ILE A 22 -1.11 0.59 -13.16
N LEU A 23 -0.82 0.90 -11.90
CA LEU A 23 -1.26 0.09 -10.76
C LEU A 23 -2.78 0.05 -10.64
N LEU A 24 -3.46 1.19 -10.83
CA LEU A 24 -4.92 1.23 -10.88
C LEU A 24 -5.47 0.27 -11.93
N GLN A 25 -4.91 0.27 -13.15
CA GLN A 25 -5.31 -0.66 -14.21
C GLN A 25 -5.12 -2.13 -13.79
N ILE A 26 -4.00 -2.46 -13.13
CA ILE A 26 -3.74 -3.82 -12.63
C ILE A 26 -4.79 -4.22 -11.59
N MET A 27 -5.11 -3.32 -10.65
CA MET A 27 -6.07 -3.57 -9.58
C MET A 27 -7.51 -3.68 -10.10
N GLU A 28 -7.85 -3.03 -11.22
CA GLU A 28 -9.17 -3.08 -11.84
C GLU A 28 -9.36 -4.30 -12.75
N ASP A 29 -8.47 -4.50 -13.72
CA ASP A 29 -8.64 -5.53 -14.76
C ASP A 29 -7.98 -6.86 -14.40
N GLY A 30 -7.06 -6.86 -13.42
CA GLY A 30 -6.18 -7.99 -13.13
C GLY A 30 -5.27 -8.33 -14.30
N MET A 31 -5.07 -7.42 -15.25
CA MET A 31 -4.31 -7.63 -16.48
C MET A 31 -3.55 -6.34 -16.83
N LEU A 32 -2.32 -6.49 -17.32
CA LEU A 32 -1.53 -5.37 -17.84
C LEU A 32 -1.02 -5.73 -19.23
N THR A 33 -1.22 -4.85 -20.21
CA THR A 33 -0.60 -4.95 -21.52
C THR A 33 0.49 -3.91 -21.65
N ASP A 34 1.72 -4.33 -21.89
CA ASP A 34 2.83 -3.41 -22.10
C ASP A 34 2.82 -2.77 -23.50
N GLY A 35 3.68 -1.77 -23.72
CA GLY A 35 3.80 -1.09 -25.01
C GLY A 35 4.30 -1.98 -26.18
N LYS A 36 4.72 -3.22 -25.90
CA LYS A 36 5.09 -4.22 -26.92
C LYS A 36 3.95 -5.19 -27.22
N GLY A 37 2.75 -4.95 -26.66
CA GLY A 37 1.57 -5.80 -26.83
C GLY A 37 1.61 -7.09 -26.01
N ARG A 38 2.51 -7.20 -25.03
CA ARG A 38 2.57 -8.38 -24.16
C ARG A 38 1.63 -8.19 -22.99
N THR A 39 0.71 -9.13 -22.82
CA THR A 39 -0.25 -9.11 -21.71
C THR A 39 0.18 -10.04 -20.57
N VAL A 40 0.19 -9.51 -19.36
CA VAL A 40 0.48 -10.20 -18.10
C VAL A 40 -0.80 -10.28 -17.27
N ASN A 41 -1.03 -11.42 -16.62
CA ASN A 41 -2.21 -11.67 -15.78
C ASN A 41 -1.82 -11.63 -14.30
N PHE A 42 -2.54 -10.81 -13.53
CA PHE A 42 -2.39 -10.58 -12.08
C PHE A 42 -3.55 -11.14 -11.26
N LYS A 43 -4.55 -11.80 -11.86
CA LYS A 43 -5.75 -12.30 -11.16
C LYS A 43 -5.46 -13.32 -10.05
N ASN A 44 -4.32 -14.00 -10.10
CA ASN A 44 -3.86 -14.93 -9.07
C ASN A 44 -2.59 -14.41 -8.36
N CYS A 45 -2.46 -13.09 -8.24
CA CYS A 45 -1.34 -12.43 -7.57
C CYS A 45 -1.85 -11.72 -6.31
N ILE A 46 -1.09 -11.81 -5.22
CA ILE A 46 -1.27 -10.93 -4.07
C ILE A 46 -0.38 -9.71 -4.29
N LEU A 47 -0.97 -8.52 -4.31
CA LEU A 47 -0.23 -7.27 -4.32
C LEU A 47 -0.01 -6.82 -2.88
N VAL A 48 1.25 -6.63 -2.49
CA VAL A 48 1.62 -6.04 -1.21
C VAL A 48 2.28 -4.71 -1.51
N MET A 49 1.79 -3.64 -0.88
CA MET A 49 2.33 -2.30 -1.03
C MET A 49 2.83 -1.83 0.33
N THR A 50 3.98 -1.17 0.37
CA THR A 50 4.47 -0.48 1.56
C THR A 50 4.38 1.02 1.35
N SER A 51 4.25 1.74 2.45
CA SER A 51 4.27 3.20 2.45
C SER A 51 4.82 3.70 3.78
N ASN A 52 5.63 4.74 3.73
CA ASN A 52 6.10 5.43 4.94
C ASN A 52 5.20 6.60 5.35
N VAL A 53 4.08 6.82 4.65
CA VAL A 53 3.09 7.86 4.96
C VAL A 53 2.55 7.66 6.38
N GLY A 54 2.43 8.76 7.13
CA GLY A 54 1.96 8.73 8.52
C GLY A 54 2.92 8.09 9.54
N SER A 55 4.06 7.52 9.13
CA SER A 55 4.99 6.80 10.02
C SER A 55 5.38 7.58 11.28
N LYS A 56 5.74 8.87 11.15
CA LYS A 56 6.07 9.73 12.30
C LYS A 56 4.92 9.83 13.29
N ARG A 57 3.70 9.97 12.79
CA ARG A 57 2.50 10.14 13.62
C ARG A 57 2.09 8.83 14.29
N ILE A 58 2.23 7.71 13.58
CA ILE A 58 2.09 6.35 14.17
C ILE A 58 3.08 6.17 15.32
N LEU A 59 4.34 6.58 15.15
CA LEU A 59 5.36 6.51 16.19
C LEU A 59 5.00 7.37 17.42
N GLU A 60 4.50 8.58 17.20
CA GLU A 60 4.04 9.47 18.28
C GLU A 60 2.86 8.87 19.07
N VAL A 61 1.83 8.39 18.37
CA VAL A 61 0.62 7.82 18.99
C VAL A 61 0.94 6.50 19.67
N GLY A 62 1.66 5.59 19.00
CA GLY A 62 2.06 4.31 19.56
C GLY A 62 3.00 4.46 20.75
N GLY A 63 3.94 5.42 20.70
CA GLY A 63 4.85 5.73 21.80
C GLY A 63 4.15 6.31 23.04
N ALA A 64 2.99 6.96 22.85
CA ALA A 64 2.14 7.45 23.92
C ALA A 64 1.19 6.38 24.50
N GLY A 65 1.23 5.14 23.99
CA GLY A 65 0.33 4.07 24.39
C GLY A 65 -1.06 4.15 23.74
N GLY A 66 -1.18 4.86 22.62
CA GLY A 66 -2.41 4.95 21.85
C GLY A 66 -2.88 3.60 21.32
N SER A 67 -4.20 3.47 21.19
CA SER A 67 -4.86 2.28 20.66
C SER A 67 -4.63 2.10 19.15
N TYR A 68 -4.84 0.88 18.65
CA TYR A 68 -4.80 0.60 17.21
C TYR A 68 -5.81 1.45 16.43
N THR A 69 -6.99 1.71 17.01
CA THR A 69 -8.02 2.55 16.40
C THR A 69 -7.54 3.99 16.23
N GLU A 70 -6.89 4.57 17.24
CA GLU A 70 -6.33 5.93 17.13
C GLU A 70 -5.21 6.01 16.09
N MET A 71 -4.36 4.99 16.00
CA MET A 71 -3.35 4.89 14.94
C MET A 71 -4.00 4.75 13.56
N SER A 72 -5.10 4.00 13.46
CA SER A 72 -5.83 3.80 12.20
C SER A 72 -6.47 5.06 11.67
N ASP A 73 -7.09 5.86 12.54
CA ASP A 73 -7.71 7.12 12.13
C ASP A 73 -6.65 8.09 11.60
N VAL A 74 -5.52 8.19 12.31
CA VAL A 74 -4.37 9.00 11.88
C VAL A 74 -3.82 8.55 10.53
N VAL A 75 -3.60 7.24 10.34
CA VAL A 75 -3.04 6.70 9.09
C VAL A 75 -3.98 6.96 7.94
N LYS A 76 -5.29 6.84 8.17
CA LYS A 76 -6.30 7.10 7.15
C LYS A 76 -6.25 8.55 6.67
N ASP A 77 -6.20 9.52 7.58
CA ASP A 77 -6.11 10.95 7.23
C ASP A 77 -4.85 11.26 6.42
N GLU A 78 -3.70 10.70 6.84
CA GLU A 78 -2.42 10.88 6.14
C GLU A 78 -2.43 10.24 4.74
N LEU A 79 -3.01 9.04 4.60
CA LEU A 79 -3.15 8.36 3.31
C LEU A 79 -4.08 9.11 2.37
N GLU A 80 -5.24 9.60 2.85
CA GLU A 80 -6.18 10.39 2.04
C GLU A 80 -5.56 11.71 1.56
N SER A 81 -4.65 12.32 2.33
CA SER A 81 -3.92 13.51 1.90
C SER A 81 -2.79 13.22 0.91
N ALA A 82 -2.16 12.05 0.98
CA ALA A 82 -0.97 11.72 0.19
C ALA A 82 -1.30 10.96 -1.10
N MET A 83 -2.38 10.18 -1.10
CA MET A 83 -2.74 9.25 -2.18
C MET A 83 -4.08 9.61 -2.80
N LYS A 84 -4.25 9.22 -4.07
CA LYS A 84 -5.51 9.39 -4.77
C LYS A 84 -6.60 8.49 -4.16
N PRO A 85 -7.82 9.01 -3.93
CA PRO A 85 -8.93 8.21 -3.41
C PRO A 85 -9.24 6.98 -4.27
N GLU A 86 -9.06 7.04 -5.61
CA GLU A 86 -9.31 5.89 -6.48
C GLU A 86 -8.40 4.70 -6.15
N LEU A 87 -7.17 4.96 -5.71
CA LEU A 87 -6.21 3.93 -5.35
C LEU A 87 -6.57 3.30 -4.00
N LEU A 88 -6.88 4.14 -3.01
CA LEU A 88 -7.25 3.70 -1.66
C LEU A 88 -8.53 2.85 -1.69
N ASN A 89 -9.52 3.24 -2.51
CA ASN A 89 -10.78 2.51 -2.69
C ASN A 89 -10.62 1.14 -3.37
N ARG A 90 -9.42 0.78 -3.85
CA ARG A 90 -9.11 -0.52 -4.45
C ARG A 90 -8.27 -1.41 -3.53
N ILE A 91 -7.85 -0.90 -2.37
CA ILE A 91 -7.11 -1.68 -1.38
C ILE A 91 -8.11 -2.44 -0.52
N ASP A 92 -7.94 -3.76 -0.43
CA ASP A 92 -8.81 -4.62 0.37
C ASP A 92 -8.59 -4.43 1.89
N GLU A 93 -7.33 -4.34 2.31
CA GLU A 93 -6.94 -4.21 3.72
C GLU A 93 -5.69 -3.34 3.87
N ILE A 94 -5.69 -2.47 4.88
CA ILE A 94 -4.53 -1.66 5.27
C ILE A 94 -4.02 -2.18 6.62
N VAL A 95 -2.77 -2.65 6.63
CA VAL A 95 -2.10 -3.15 7.83
C VAL A 95 -1.18 -2.09 8.39
N ILE A 96 -1.39 -1.72 9.66
CA ILE A 96 -0.60 -0.69 10.35
C ILE A 96 0.42 -1.37 11.25
N PHE A 97 1.69 -1.00 11.08
CA PHE A 97 2.78 -1.52 11.89
C PHE A 97 3.01 -0.64 13.11
N SER A 98 3.01 -1.27 14.29
CA SER A 98 3.41 -0.61 15.53
C SER A 98 4.94 -0.40 15.57
N PRO A 99 5.42 0.62 16.31
CA PRO A 99 6.84 0.77 16.60
C PRO A 99 7.42 -0.50 17.23
N LEU A 100 8.65 -0.85 16.88
CA LEU A 100 9.36 -1.97 17.50
C LEU A 100 9.60 -1.69 19.00
N GLY A 101 9.23 -2.66 19.83
CA GLY A 101 9.52 -2.65 21.26
C GLY A 101 10.97 -3.04 21.57
N LYS A 102 11.39 -2.80 22.82
CA LYS A 102 12.74 -3.16 23.30
C LYS A 102 13.09 -4.65 23.19
N THR A 103 12.08 -5.52 23.14
CA THR A 103 12.25 -6.97 23.02
C THR A 103 12.30 -7.46 21.58
N GLU A 104 11.98 -6.61 20.60
CA GLU A 104 11.95 -6.92 19.17
C GLU A 104 13.18 -6.37 18.42
N LEU A 105 14.01 -5.58 19.11
CA LEU A 105 15.31 -5.07 18.67
C LEU A 105 16.43 -6.07 19.01
#